data_AF-A9TCM1-F1
#
_entry.id   AF-A9TCM1-F1
#
_cell.length_a   1.000
_cell.length_b   1.000
_cell.length_c   1.000
_cell.angle_alpha   90.00
_cell.angle_beta   90.00
_cell.angle_gamma   90.00
#
_symmetry.space_group_name_H-M   'P 1'
#
loop_
_entity.id
_entity.type
_entity.pdbx_description
1 polymer ?
#
loop_
_entity_poly.entity_id
_entity_poly.type
_entity_poly.pdbx_seq_one_letter_code
_entity_poly.pdbx_strand_id
1 'polypeptide(L)'
;MGILSMAPSNAQAAMSFVPVTKIVVILVFFGIFASTVTVTRSVVRSTSTTFKDQFRAPPEAVIVDTGEDVPILDVSTEWTSPNVDDDDYFARRDYKPLHGYIVSNKAQRFNNSKGALDILGIEAHQYIPPHYKSEAVLQEMKTFLRGEDKYLIDRHKKTFSNRMAFTKLFQQFVADPTADLGTWRFFFEDDIAVHPFLTETLARDAIARGLEVADGDGMLYLGICGPRLCRDKVVLSPPVEGKRCAGACTHAFALTKWKAGGFLAHFDNIRLPENDHAMGIYFDQLMRLYGEQVHPIWVLGSNLRSPQAKDHFGLVYQDRKNYPSVINAKE
;
A
#
# COMPACT_ATOMS: atom_id res chain seq x y z
N MET A 1 19.99 -20.88 -75.76
CA MET A 1 21.46 -21.05 -75.68
C MET A 1 22.10 -19.69 -75.80
N GLY A 2 23.03 -19.34 -74.92
CA GLY A 2 23.84 -18.10 -75.01
C GLY A 2 23.89 -17.33 -73.70
N ILE A 3 24.95 -17.56 -72.93
CA ILE A 3 25.33 -16.91 -71.66
C ILE A 3 26.11 -15.61 -71.97
N LEU A 4 25.94 -14.57 -71.15
CA LEU A 4 26.89 -13.47 -70.84
C LEU A 4 26.26 -12.69 -69.67
N SER A 5 26.61 -12.86 -68.39
CA SER A 5 27.87 -12.55 -67.66
C SER A 5 28.33 -11.10 -67.80
N MET A 6 28.00 -10.24 -66.83
CA MET A 6 28.83 -9.13 -66.34
C MET A 6 28.50 -8.82 -64.86
N ALA A 7 29.55 -8.74 -64.04
CA ALA A 7 29.55 -8.35 -62.63
C ALA A 7 29.45 -6.82 -62.45
N PRO A 8 29.13 -6.33 -61.24
CA PRO A 8 30.09 -5.51 -60.48
C PRO A 8 30.00 -5.79 -58.96
N SER A 9 31.06 -5.90 -58.17
CA SER A 9 32.14 -4.99 -57.74
C SER A 9 32.05 -4.83 -56.23
N ASN A 10 33.05 -5.36 -55.54
CA ASN A 10 33.20 -5.33 -54.08
C ASN A 10 33.42 -3.90 -53.58
N ALA A 11 32.56 -3.43 -52.68
CA ALA A 11 32.82 -2.27 -51.85
C ALA A 11 33.31 -2.74 -50.46
N GLN A 12 34.61 -2.58 -50.22
CA GLN A 12 35.21 -2.67 -48.89
C GLN A 12 34.81 -1.41 -48.10
N ALA A 13 34.03 -1.59 -47.03
CA ALA A 13 33.82 -0.55 -46.03
C ALA A 13 34.91 -0.65 -44.96
N ALA A 14 35.75 0.38 -44.90
CA ALA A 14 36.74 0.57 -43.85
C ALA A 14 36.03 0.90 -42.52
N MET A 15 36.30 0.10 -41.49
CA MET A 15 35.95 0.44 -40.10
C MET A 15 36.93 1.50 -39.60
N SER A 16 36.44 2.72 -39.39
CA SER A 16 37.15 3.77 -38.65
C SER A 16 36.92 3.55 -37.15
N PHE A 17 38.02 3.33 -36.43
CA PHE A 17 38.05 3.34 -34.97
C PHE A 17 37.85 4.78 -34.47
N VAL A 18 36.81 5.00 -33.67
CA VAL A 18 36.63 6.21 -32.87
C VAL A 18 37.42 6.03 -31.57
N PRO A 19 38.34 6.95 -31.21
CA PRO A 19 39.04 6.86 -29.94
C PRO A 19 38.10 7.21 -28.78
N VAL A 20 38.10 6.34 -27.77
CA VAL A 20 37.42 6.54 -26.49
C VAL A 20 38.10 7.71 -25.75
N THR A 21 37.40 8.83 -25.64
CA THR A 21 37.79 9.95 -24.80
C THR A 21 37.67 9.52 -23.33
N LYS A 22 38.81 9.44 -22.65
CA LYS A 22 38.88 9.19 -21.21
C LYS A 22 38.29 10.39 -20.46
N ILE A 23 37.17 10.18 -19.78
CA ILE A 23 36.66 11.13 -18.78
C ILE A 23 37.56 11.02 -17.55
N VAL A 24 38.33 12.09 -17.31
CA VAL A 24 39.10 12.27 -16.07
C VAL A 24 38.12 12.77 -15.00
N VAL A 25 37.78 11.89 -14.06
CA VAL A 25 37.08 12.28 -12.83
C VAL A 25 38.13 12.83 -11.87
N ILE A 26 38.07 14.13 -11.60
CA ILE A 26 38.87 14.79 -10.57
C ILE A 26 38.23 14.46 -9.21
N LEU A 27 38.85 13.54 -8.46
CA LEU A 27 38.56 13.30 -7.05
C LEU A 27 39.39 14.29 -6.21
N VAL A 28 38.72 15.28 -5.64
CA VAL A 28 39.31 16.20 -4.66
C VAL A 28 39.36 15.49 -3.31
N PHE A 29 40.56 15.12 -2.87
CA PHE A 29 40.84 14.61 -1.52
C PHE A 29 41.05 15.80 -0.57
N PHE A 30 40.19 15.93 0.45
CA PHE A 30 40.47 16.77 1.62
C PHE A 30 41.31 15.97 2.62
N GLY A 31 42.42 16.57 3.05
CA GLY A 31 43.42 15.98 3.93
C GLY A 31 42.93 15.80 5.37
N ILE A 32 43.42 14.73 6.01
CA ILE A 32 43.35 14.54 7.45
C ILE A 32 44.78 14.47 7.98
N PHE A 33 45.03 15.30 9.00
CA PHE A 33 46.27 15.41 9.76
C PHE A 33 46.69 14.05 10.34
N ALA A 34 47.98 13.73 10.18
CA ALA A 34 48.64 12.69 10.96
C ALA A 34 48.87 13.20 12.38
N SER A 35 48.39 12.44 13.37
CA SER A 35 48.86 12.53 14.75
C SER A 35 49.02 11.11 15.28
N THR A 36 50.26 10.79 15.60
CA THR A 36 50.75 9.56 16.21
C THR A 36 50.05 9.33 17.55
N VAL A 37 49.34 8.22 17.71
CA VAL A 37 48.87 7.74 19.01
C VAL A 37 49.25 6.28 19.20
N THR A 38 49.97 6.06 20.29
CA THR A 38 50.47 4.80 20.84
C THR A 38 49.35 3.77 21.04
N VAL A 39 49.61 2.53 20.60
CA VAL A 39 48.69 1.40 20.77
C VAL A 39 48.72 0.91 22.23
N THR A 40 47.61 1.07 22.94
CA THR A 40 47.27 0.26 24.13
C THR A 40 45.92 -0.42 23.90
N ARG A 41 45.93 -1.76 24.01
CA ARG A 41 44.76 -2.65 23.90
C ARG A 41 43.62 -2.22 24.83
N SER A 42 42.44 -1.96 24.27
CA SER A 42 41.16 -1.98 25.00
C SER A 42 39.97 -2.11 24.04
N VAL A 43 39.16 -3.14 24.31
CA VAL A 43 37.73 -3.35 24.03
C VAL A 43 37.12 -2.65 22.80
N VAL A 44 36.77 -3.46 21.79
CA VAL A 44 35.97 -3.08 20.62
C VAL A 44 34.55 -2.72 21.05
N ARG A 45 34.20 -1.42 21.01
CA ARG A 45 32.83 -0.92 20.90
C ARG A 45 32.62 -0.42 19.48
N SER A 46 31.72 -1.09 18.77
CA SER A 46 31.24 -0.70 17.44
C SER A 46 30.40 0.57 17.53
N THR A 47 30.87 1.67 16.94
CA THR A 47 30.06 2.86 16.67
C THR A 47 29.58 2.80 15.22
N SER A 48 28.35 2.35 15.05
CA SER A 48 27.56 2.53 13.83
C SER A 48 27.06 3.98 13.78
N THR A 49 27.55 4.76 12.82
CA THR A 49 26.97 6.03 12.41
C THR A 49 25.57 5.79 11.88
N THR A 50 24.56 6.15 12.68
CA THR A 50 23.16 5.94 12.37
C THR A 50 22.59 7.14 11.61
N PHE A 51 21.93 6.81 10.51
CA PHE A 51 21.11 7.64 9.64
C PHE A 51 19.88 8.18 10.41
N LYS A 52 20.06 9.15 11.31
CA LYS A 52 18.99 9.66 12.20
C LYS A 52 18.67 11.16 12.09
N ASP A 53 19.40 11.94 11.30
CA ASP A 53 19.29 13.42 11.37
C ASP A 53 18.39 14.08 10.30
N GLN A 54 17.47 13.35 9.66
CA GLN A 54 16.57 13.95 8.65
C GLN A 54 15.07 14.00 8.99
N PHE A 55 14.66 13.62 10.21
CA PHE A 55 13.27 13.80 10.65
C PHE A 55 13.21 14.62 11.94
N ARG A 56 13.21 15.95 11.79
CA ARG A 56 12.75 16.85 12.86
C ARG A 56 11.23 16.71 12.97
N ALA A 57 10.75 16.33 14.15
CA ALA A 57 9.34 16.42 14.51
C ALA A 57 8.87 17.89 14.45
N PRO A 58 7.60 18.17 14.12
CA PRO A 58 7.04 19.52 14.26
C PRO A 58 6.95 19.90 15.75
N PRO A 59 7.00 21.20 16.09
CA PRO A 59 6.96 21.66 17.47
C PRO A 59 5.65 21.26 18.16
N GLU A 60 5.77 20.92 19.43
CA GLU A 60 4.66 20.55 20.32
C GLU A 60 3.57 21.64 20.33
N ALA A 61 2.33 21.23 20.07
CA ALA A 61 1.17 22.10 20.22
C ALA A 61 0.94 22.37 21.71
N VAL A 62 1.08 23.63 22.11
CA VAL A 62 0.69 24.12 23.43
C VAL A 62 -0.85 24.11 23.48
N ILE A 63 -1.41 23.24 24.32
CA ILE A 63 -2.84 23.23 24.63
C ILE A 63 -3.09 24.39 25.60
N VAL A 64 -3.81 25.42 25.15
CA VAL A 64 -4.34 26.48 25.99
C VAL A 64 -5.74 26.05 26.43
N ASP A 65 -5.90 25.83 27.73
CA ASP A 65 -7.19 25.57 28.39
C ASP A 65 -7.94 26.89 28.55
N THR A 66 -8.92 27.14 27.68
CA THR A 66 -9.86 28.26 27.81
C THR A 66 -11.16 27.74 28.38
N GLY A 67 -11.28 27.72 29.70
CA GLY A 67 -12.46 27.27 30.43
C GLY A 67 -13.68 28.18 30.22
N GLU A 68 -14.32 28.10 29.05
CA GLU A 68 -15.60 28.74 28.77
C GLU A 68 -16.66 27.70 28.34
N ASP A 69 -17.83 27.80 28.97
CA ASP A 69 -18.99 26.95 28.74
C ASP A 69 -19.52 27.11 27.30
N VAL A 70 -19.52 26.02 26.54
CA VAL A 70 -20.01 25.99 25.15
C VAL A 70 -21.53 25.77 25.13
N PRO A 71 -22.31 26.64 24.47
CA PRO A 71 -23.75 26.43 24.33
C PRO A 71 -24.04 25.25 23.39
N ILE A 72 -25.02 24.42 23.79
CA ILE A 72 -25.54 23.32 22.99
C ILE A 72 -26.21 23.89 21.74
N LEU A 73 -25.57 23.71 20.58
CA LEU A 73 -26.14 24.07 19.28
C LEU A 73 -27.22 23.06 18.88
N ASP A 74 -28.44 23.55 18.66
CA ASP A 74 -29.54 22.80 18.06
C ASP A 74 -29.26 22.59 16.56
N VAL A 75 -28.96 21.34 16.17
CA VAL A 75 -28.60 20.97 14.79
C VAL A 75 -29.86 20.51 14.05
N SER A 76 -30.80 21.45 13.83
CA SER A 76 -31.91 21.28 12.90
C SER A 76 -31.84 22.32 11.78
N THR A 77 -30.69 22.43 11.11
CA THR A 77 -30.60 23.17 9.85
C THR A 77 -30.79 22.20 8.71
N GLU A 78 -31.92 22.33 8.01
CA GLU A 78 -32.15 21.73 6.70
C GLU A 78 -30.95 22.04 5.79
N TRP A 79 -30.18 21.00 5.47
CA TRP A 79 -29.08 21.11 4.52
C TRP A 79 -29.71 21.16 3.13
N THR A 80 -29.99 22.36 2.63
CA THR A 80 -30.26 22.55 1.20
C THR A 80 -28.95 22.30 0.48
N SER A 81 -28.87 21.16 -0.21
CA SER A 81 -27.78 20.85 -1.15
C SER A 81 -27.57 22.08 -2.03
N PRO A 82 -26.36 22.67 -2.06
CA PRO A 82 -26.12 23.78 -2.96
C PRO A 82 -26.39 23.27 -4.38
N ASN A 83 -27.26 23.96 -5.12
CA ASN A 83 -27.49 23.76 -6.55
C ASN A 83 -26.20 24.13 -7.31
N VAL A 84 -25.17 23.32 -7.14
CA VAL A 84 -24.04 23.24 -8.05
C VAL A 84 -24.46 22.20 -9.06
N ASP A 85 -24.40 22.52 -10.34
CA ASP A 85 -24.51 21.52 -11.40
C ASP A 85 -23.41 20.46 -11.16
N ASP A 86 -23.75 19.38 -10.45
CA ASP A 86 -22.84 18.38 -9.87
C ASP A 86 -22.00 17.66 -10.93
N ASP A 87 -22.38 17.75 -12.20
CA ASP A 87 -21.64 17.17 -13.31
C ASP A 87 -20.26 17.84 -13.54
N ASP A 88 -20.05 19.08 -13.08
CA ASP A 88 -18.81 19.83 -13.37
C ASP A 88 -17.75 19.75 -12.25
N TYR A 89 -18.12 19.28 -11.06
CA TYR A 89 -17.16 19.19 -9.94
C TYR A 89 -16.07 18.12 -10.18
N PHE A 90 -16.44 17.00 -10.81
CA PHE A 90 -15.50 15.96 -11.22
C PHE A 90 -14.75 16.30 -12.50
N ALA A 91 -15.34 17.06 -13.42
CA ALA A 91 -14.71 17.43 -14.68
C ALA A 91 -13.54 18.41 -14.52
N ARG A 92 -13.52 19.19 -13.42
CA ARG A 92 -12.52 20.25 -13.21
C ARG A 92 -11.23 19.80 -12.51
N ARG A 93 -11.18 18.58 -11.97
CA ARG A 93 -9.93 18.03 -11.42
C ARG A 93 -9.43 16.96 -12.38
N ASP A 94 -8.27 17.20 -12.97
CA ASP A 94 -7.47 16.23 -13.73
C ASP A 94 -7.02 15.08 -12.82
N TYR A 95 -7.97 14.30 -12.30
CA TYR A 95 -7.66 13.11 -11.52
C TYR A 95 -7.04 12.10 -12.47
N LYS A 96 -5.77 11.79 -12.20
CA LYS A 96 -5.14 10.61 -12.78
C LYS A 96 -6.03 9.39 -12.50
N PRO A 97 -6.23 8.48 -13.48
CA PRO A 97 -6.97 7.26 -13.25
C PRO A 97 -6.50 6.54 -11.98
N LEU A 98 -7.44 6.14 -11.13
CA LEU A 98 -7.13 5.38 -9.92
C LEU A 98 -6.98 3.91 -10.31
N HIS A 99 -5.81 3.32 -10.06
CA HIS A 99 -5.55 1.93 -10.40
C HIS A 99 -5.58 1.04 -9.16
N GLY A 100 -6.29 -0.08 -9.26
CA GLY A 100 -6.42 -1.08 -8.20
C GLY A 100 -6.01 -2.49 -8.65
N TYR A 101 -5.38 -3.26 -7.77
CA TYR A 101 -5.03 -4.66 -8.02
C TYR A 101 -5.83 -5.58 -7.13
N ILE A 102 -6.56 -6.52 -7.73
CA ILE A 102 -7.33 -7.55 -7.05
C ILE A 102 -6.53 -8.86 -7.08
N VAL A 103 -6.18 -9.37 -5.90
CA VAL A 103 -5.53 -10.68 -5.76
C VAL A 103 -6.60 -11.77 -5.92
N SER A 104 -6.66 -12.39 -7.10
CA SER A 104 -7.63 -13.44 -7.40
C SER A 104 -7.09 -14.51 -8.32
N ASN A 105 -7.36 -15.78 -8.01
CA ASN A 105 -7.16 -16.92 -8.89
C ASN A 105 -8.44 -17.38 -9.61
N LYS A 106 -9.57 -16.68 -9.44
CA LYS A 106 -10.87 -17.06 -10.00
C LYS A 106 -11.48 -15.90 -10.78
N ALA A 107 -11.62 -16.07 -12.09
CA ALA A 107 -12.17 -15.04 -12.99
C ALA A 107 -13.53 -14.50 -12.52
N GLN A 108 -14.42 -15.37 -12.05
CA GLN A 108 -15.72 -14.95 -11.52
C GLN A 108 -15.59 -14.00 -10.32
N ARG A 109 -14.70 -14.30 -9.36
CA ARG A 109 -14.49 -13.47 -8.17
C ARG A 109 -13.82 -12.15 -8.50
N PHE A 110 -12.85 -12.19 -9.42
CA PHE A 110 -12.26 -10.99 -10.00
C PHE A 110 -13.32 -10.09 -10.64
N ASN A 111 -14.19 -10.62 -11.51
CA ASN A 111 -15.22 -9.83 -12.20
C ASN A 111 -16.22 -9.20 -11.21
N ASN A 112 -16.59 -9.91 -10.15
CA ASN A 112 -17.48 -9.38 -9.12
C ASN A 112 -16.82 -8.23 -8.35
N SER A 113 -15.57 -8.41 -7.93
CA SER A 113 -14.79 -7.38 -7.24
C SER A 113 -14.51 -6.18 -8.17
N LYS A 114 -14.27 -6.42 -9.47
CA LYS A 114 -14.13 -5.37 -10.48
C LYS A 114 -15.40 -4.51 -10.57
N GLY A 115 -16.59 -5.12 -10.61
CA GLY A 115 -17.85 -4.38 -10.63
C GLY A 115 -18.02 -3.48 -9.40
N ALA A 116 -17.56 -3.94 -8.23
CA ALA A 116 -17.51 -3.10 -7.03
C ALA A 116 -16.55 -1.91 -7.18
N LEU A 117 -15.37 -2.10 -7.81
CA LEU A 117 -14.40 -1.03 -8.05
C LEU A 117 -14.83 -0.03 -9.14
N ASP A 118 -15.61 -0.46 -10.12
CA ASP A 118 -16.16 0.42 -11.16
C ASP A 118 -17.07 1.52 -10.52
N ILE A 119 -17.86 1.17 -9.48
CA ILE A 119 -18.65 2.13 -8.68
C ILE A 119 -17.75 3.17 -8.00
N LEU A 120 -16.59 2.73 -7.51
CA LEU A 120 -15.61 3.59 -6.84
C LEU A 120 -14.78 4.46 -7.80
N GLY A 121 -14.92 4.26 -9.13
CA GLY A 121 -14.08 4.90 -10.13
C GLY A 121 -12.63 4.40 -10.13
N ILE A 122 -12.41 3.15 -9.72
CA ILE A 122 -11.09 2.51 -9.66
C ILE A 122 -10.97 1.49 -10.80
N GLU A 123 -9.99 1.68 -11.67
CA GLU A 123 -9.64 0.73 -12.72
C GLU A 123 -8.99 -0.53 -12.12
N ALA A 124 -9.67 -1.66 -12.26
CA ALA A 124 -9.27 -2.92 -11.65
C ALA A 124 -8.37 -3.79 -12.54
N HIS A 125 -7.25 -4.25 -11.98
CA HIS A 125 -6.30 -5.18 -12.58
C HIS A 125 -6.28 -6.48 -11.79
N GLN A 126 -6.27 -7.62 -12.48
CA GLN A 126 -6.15 -8.91 -11.81
C GLN A 126 -4.68 -9.23 -11.51
N TYR A 127 -4.38 -9.62 -10.28
CA TYR A 127 -3.13 -10.24 -9.91
C TYR A 127 -3.37 -11.70 -9.51
N ILE A 128 -2.73 -12.64 -10.20
CA ILE A 128 -2.85 -14.07 -9.90
C ILE A 128 -1.81 -14.42 -8.82
N PRO A 129 -2.24 -14.78 -7.59
CA PRO A 129 -1.30 -15.16 -6.54
C PRO A 129 -0.57 -16.46 -6.91
N PRO A 130 0.67 -16.68 -6.43
CA PRO A 130 1.35 -17.95 -6.63
C PRO A 130 0.52 -19.08 -6.03
N HIS A 131 0.33 -20.17 -6.75
CA HIS A 131 -0.47 -21.28 -6.27
C HIS A 131 0.06 -21.77 -4.91
N TYR A 132 -0.81 -21.93 -3.91
CA TYR A 132 -0.39 -22.19 -2.53
C TYR A 132 0.32 -23.54 -2.32
N LYS A 133 0.18 -24.47 -3.28
CA LYS A 133 0.95 -25.75 -3.33
C LYS A 133 2.22 -25.68 -4.18
N SER A 134 2.59 -24.51 -4.70
CA SER A 134 3.78 -24.38 -5.54
C SER A 134 5.07 -24.47 -4.72
N GLU A 135 6.14 -24.94 -5.36
CA GLU A 135 7.46 -25.03 -4.71
C GLU A 135 7.97 -23.65 -4.28
N ALA A 136 7.64 -22.59 -5.03
CA ALA A 136 7.99 -21.22 -4.69
C ALA A 136 7.42 -20.80 -3.32
N VAL A 137 6.13 -21.07 -3.07
CA VAL A 137 5.48 -20.77 -1.77
C VAL A 137 6.11 -21.60 -0.65
N LEU A 138 6.35 -22.89 -0.89
CA LEU A 138 6.96 -23.78 0.10
C LEU A 138 8.38 -23.33 0.47
N GLN A 139 9.19 -22.98 -0.52
CA GLN A 139 10.57 -22.56 -0.31
C GLN A 139 10.65 -21.21 0.42
N GLU A 140 9.80 -20.26 0.07
CA GLU A 140 9.75 -18.97 0.76
C GLU A 140 9.24 -19.12 2.20
N MET A 141 8.23 -19.96 2.44
CA MET A 141 7.78 -20.29 3.80
C MET A 141 8.86 -20.97 4.63
N LYS A 142 9.58 -21.95 4.08
CA LYS A 142 10.69 -22.60 4.78
C LYS A 142 11.77 -21.60 5.15
N THR A 143 12.10 -20.68 4.25
CA THR A 143 13.07 -19.62 4.49
C THR A 143 12.58 -18.69 5.60
N PHE A 144 11.32 -18.27 5.54
CA PHE A 144 10.69 -17.39 6.53
C PHE A 144 10.64 -18.03 7.93
N LEU A 145 10.26 -19.31 8.01
CA LEU A 145 10.16 -20.09 9.24
C LEU A 145 11.48 -20.76 9.66
N ARG A 146 12.59 -20.45 8.98
CA ARG A 146 13.92 -21.05 9.22
C ARG A 146 13.93 -22.59 9.20
N GLY A 147 12.99 -23.19 8.48
CA GLY A 147 12.85 -24.64 8.30
C GLY A 147 12.18 -25.39 9.46
N GLU A 148 11.67 -24.71 10.49
CA GLU A 148 11.43 -25.35 11.80
C GLU A 148 10.05 -25.99 12.00
N ASP A 149 9.04 -25.75 11.14
CA ASP A 149 7.68 -26.24 11.44
C ASP A 149 6.85 -26.65 10.22
N LYS A 150 6.78 -27.96 9.94
CA LYS A 150 5.94 -28.55 8.89
C LYS A 150 4.44 -28.31 9.14
N TYR A 151 4.01 -28.31 10.40
CA TYR A 151 2.61 -28.10 10.76
C TYR A 151 2.16 -26.68 10.42
N LEU A 152 2.99 -25.67 10.73
CA LEU A 152 2.72 -24.29 10.33
C LEU A 152 2.71 -24.11 8.81
N ILE A 153 3.62 -24.75 8.08
CA ILE A 153 3.62 -24.71 6.62
C ILE A 153 2.28 -25.20 6.05
N ASP A 154 1.82 -26.38 6.48
CA ASP A 154 0.59 -26.96 5.96
C ASP A 154 -0.66 -26.14 6.34
N ARG A 155 -0.69 -25.58 7.55
CA ARG A 155 -1.80 -24.76 8.03
C ARG A 155 -1.89 -23.39 7.34
N HIS A 156 -0.75 -22.77 7.00
CA HIS A 156 -0.74 -21.36 6.61
C HIS A 156 -0.32 -21.08 5.16
N LYS A 157 -0.04 -22.09 4.33
CA LYS A 157 0.36 -21.91 2.92
C LYS A 157 -0.57 -21.04 2.08
N LYS A 158 -1.90 -21.10 2.31
CA LYS A 158 -2.87 -20.24 1.62
C LYS A 158 -2.72 -18.76 2.01
N THR A 159 -2.63 -18.49 3.30
CA THR A 159 -2.39 -17.14 3.83
C THR A 159 -1.04 -16.60 3.39
N PHE A 160 0.00 -17.45 3.40
CA PHE A 160 1.34 -17.02 2.99
C PHE A 160 1.42 -16.74 1.49
N SER A 161 0.72 -17.51 0.64
CA SER A 161 0.57 -17.20 -0.79
C SER A 161 -0.07 -15.80 -1.01
N ASN A 162 -1.08 -15.44 -0.21
CA ASN A 162 -1.69 -14.10 -0.24
C ASN A 162 -0.70 -13.01 0.20
N ARG A 163 0.05 -13.23 1.29
CA ARG A 163 1.13 -12.34 1.74
C ARG A 163 2.18 -12.12 0.65
N MET A 164 2.62 -13.18 -0.02
CA MET A 164 3.57 -13.10 -1.13
C MET A 164 3.02 -12.24 -2.28
N ALA A 165 1.73 -12.40 -2.62
CA ALA A 165 1.09 -11.63 -3.68
C ALA A 165 1.10 -10.13 -3.38
N PHE A 166 0.66 -9.70 -2.19
CA PHE A 166 0.69 -8.29 -1.79
C PHE A 166 2.13 -7.75 -1.72
N THR A 167 3.07 -8.52 -1.17
CA THR A 167 4.49 -8.12 -1.11
C THR A 167 5.05 -7.88 -2.51
N LYS A 168 4.77 -8.78 -3.46
CA LYS A 168 5.22 -8.66 -4.85
C LYS A 168 4.60 -7.45 -5.56
N LEU A 169 3.30 -7.21 -5.34
CA LEU A 169 2.59 -6.04 -5.86
C LEU A 169 3.22 -4.73 -5.34
N PHE A 170 3.62 -4.67 -4.08
CA PHE A 170 4.29 -3.50 -3.52
C PHE A 170 5.67 -3.30 -4.13
N GLN A 171 6.45 -4.36 -4.28
CA GLN A 171 7.77 -4.30 -4.93
C GLN A 171 7.65 -3.81 -6.37
N GLN A 172 6.68 -4.31 -7.13
CA GLN A 172 6.39 -3.86 -8.50
C GLN A 172 6.01 -2.38 -8.52
N PHE A 173 5.19 -1.93 -7.57
CA PHE A 173 4.79 -0.53 -7.49
C PHE A 173 5.95 0.41 -7.15
N VAL A 174 6.80 0.03 -6.19
CA VAL A 174 8.00 0.81 -5.84
C VAL A 174 8.98 0.89 -7.02
N ALA A 175 9.09 -0.17 -7.81
CA ALA A 175 9.95 -0.23 -8.98
C ALA A 175 9.37 0.40 -10.26
N ASP A 176 8.08 0.78 -10.26
CA ASP A 176 7.38 1.31 -11.44
C ASP A 176 7.94 2.68 -11.86
N PRO A 177 8.67 2.81 -12.99
CA PRO A 177 9.29 4.07 -13.37
C PRO A 177 8.28 5.14 -13.84
N THR A 178 7.03 4.76 -14.10
CA THR A 178 5.98 5.66 -14.60
C THR A 178 5.21 6.34 -13.47
N ALA A 179 5.28 5.79 -12.26
CA ALA A 179 4.65 6.33 -11.07
C ALA A 179 5.58 7.30 -10.32
N ASP A 180 5.10 8.52 -10.06
CA ASP A 180 5.75 9.45 -9.13
C ASP A 180 5.57 8.99 -7.67
N LEU A 181 6.25 9.65 -6.72
CA LEU A 181 6.20 9.27 -5.31
C LEU A 181 4.80 9.38 -4.71
N GLY A 182 4.01 10.37 -5.13
CA GLY A 182 2.65 10.64 -4.64
C GLY A 182 1.56 9.83 -5.33
N THR A 183 1.90 9.06 -6.36
CA THR A 183 0.95 8.20 -7.07
C THR A 183 0.33 7.21 -6.09
N TRP A 184 -0.99 7.10 -6.10
CA TRP A 184 -1.76 6.16 -5.29
C TRP A 184 -1.97 4.84 -6.04
N ARG A 185 -1.95 3.73 -5.31
CA ARG A 185 -2.36 2.42 -5.81
C ARG A 185 -3.20 1.69 -4.79
N PHE A 186 -4.26 1.07 -5.26
CA PHE A 186 -5.21 0.33 -4.44
C PHE A 186 -4.94 -1.17 -4.53
N PHE A 187 -5.20 -1.88 -3.45
CA PHE A 187 -4.93 -3.31 -3.30
C PHE A 187 -6.11 -3.97 -2.62
N PHE A 188 -6.56 -5.09 -3.19
CA PHE A 188 -7.80 -5.75 -2.81
C PHE A 188 -7.65 -7.27 -2.79
N GLU A 189 -8.40 -7.90 -1.88
CA GLU A 189 -8.78 -9.30 -2.02
C GLU A 189 -10.01 -9.43 -2.95
N ASP A 190 -10.35 -10.66 -3.33
CA ASP A 190 -11.38 -10.97 -4.34
C ASP A 190 -12.75 -11.36 -3.75
N ASP A 191 -13.05 -10.92 -2.54
CA ASP A 191 -14.36 -10.98 -1.87
C ASP A 191 -14.81 -9.60 -1.36
N ILE A 192 -14.50 -8.53 -2.09
CA ILE A 192 -14.96 -7.19 -1.72
C ILE A 192 -16.35 -6.87 -2.29
N ALA A 193 -17.09 -6.04 -1.57
CA ALA A 193 -18.33 -5.43 -2.02
C ALA A 193 -18.43 -3.97 -1.52
N VAL A 194 -19.07 -3.10 -2.29
CA VAL A 194 -19.36 -1.72 -1.87
C VAL A 194 -20.51 -1.72 -0.87
N HIS A 195 -20.41 -0.89 0.17
CA HIS A 195 -21.46 -0.72 1.15
C HIS A 195 -22.78 -0.29 0.45
N PRO A 196 -23.92 -0.97 0.72
CA PRO A 196 -25.15 -0.81 -0.09
C PRO A 196 -25.81 0.58 0.01
N PHE A 197 -25.40 1.39 0.98
CA PHE A 197 -25.83 2.79 1.12
C PHE A 197 -25.18 3.73 0.09
N LEU A 198 -24.05 3.34 -0.51
CA LEU A 198 -23.28 4.21 -1.39
C LEU A 198 -23.82 4.16 -2.82
N THR A 199 -24.14 5.34 -3.37
CA THR A 199 -24.27 5.55 -4.81
C THR A 199 -22.89 5.75 -5.44
N GLU A 200 -22.80 5.69 -6.78
CA GLU A 200 -21.55 5.94 -7.52
C GLU A 200 -20.98 7.33 -7.21
N THR A 201 -21.80 8.39 -7.29
CA THR A 201 -21.40 9.76 -6.98
C THR A 201 -20.89 9.88 -5.55
N LEU A 202 -21.66 9.40 -4.57
CA LEU A 202 -21.30 9.49 -3.15
C LEU A 202 -20.00 8.74 -2.84
N ALA A 203 -19.79 7.56 -3.46
CA ALA A 203 -18.58 6.78 -3.27
C ALA A 203 -17.35 7.47 -3.87
N ARG A 204 -17.48 8.03 -5.08
CA ARG A 204 -16.39 8.74 -5.77
C ARG A 204 -16.02 10.03 -5.05
N ASP A 205 -17.00 10.79 -4.56
CA ASP A 205 -16.75 11.98 -3.73
C ASP A 205 -15.99 11.62 -2.46
N ALA A 206 -16.46 10.59 -1.75
CA ALA A 206 -15.82 10.11 -0.54
C ALA A 206 -14.38 9.63 -0.77
N ILE A 207 -14.10 8.99 -1.91
CA ILE A 207 -12.73 8.60 -2.30
C ILE A 207 -11.87 9.81 -2.62
N ALA A 208 -12.36 10.74 -3.45
CA ALA A 208 -11.60 11.93 -3.82
C ALA A 208 -11.18 12.73 -2.57
N ARG A 209 -12.12 12.94 -1.64
CA ARG A 209 -11.87 13.63 -0.36
C ARG A 209 -11.03 12.80 0.58
N GLY A 210 -11.24 11.48 0.58
CA GLY A 210 -10.44 10.53 1.34
C GLY A 210 -8.96 10.55 0.97
N LEU A 211 -8.65 10.66 -0.33
CA LEU A 211 -7.28 10.79 -0.83
C LEU A 211 -6.65 12.12 -0.39
N GLU A 212 -7.40 13.23 -0.44
CA GLU A 212 -6.92 14.53 0.03
C GLU A 212 -6.55 14.52 1.52
N VAL A 213 -7.40 13.94 2.39
CA VAL A 213 -7.12 13.89 3.83
C VAL A 213 -6.00 12.91 4.17
N ALA A 214 -5.82 11.86 3.37
CA ALA A 214 -4.81 10.83 3.57
C ALA A 214 -3.48 11.13 2.86
N ASP A 215 -3.37 12.19 2.05
CA ASP A 215 -2.19 12.47 1.22
C ASP A 215 -0.90 12.61 2.03
N GLY A 216 -0.95 13.38 3.12
CA GLY A 216 0.18 13.54 4.04
C GLY A 216 0.59 12.26 4.75
N ASP A 217 -0.34 11.33 4.95
CA ASP A 217 -0.08 10.04 5.57
C ASP A 217 0.37 9.00 4.55
N GLY A 218 -0.08 9.10 3.29
CA GLY A 218 0.23 8.22 2.18
C GLY A 218 -0.42 6.83 2.25
N MET A 219 -1.45 6.65 3.08
CA MET A 219 -2.09 5.35 3.31
C MET A 219 -3.53 5.47 3.78
N LEU A 220 -4.40 4.59 3.29
CA LEU A 220 -5.80 4.50 3.73
C LEU A 220 -6.35 3.07 3.63
N TYR A 221 -7.40 2.79 4.41
CA TYR A 221 -8.29 1.66 4.32
C TYR A 221 -9.59 2.08 3.64
N LEU A 222 -10.08 1.22 2.75
CA LEU A 222 -11.45 1.27 2.25
C LEU A 222 -12.37 0.32 3.01
N GLY A 223 -11.81 -0.65 3.73
CA GLY A 223 -12.49 -1.53 4.66
C GLY A 223 -11.54 -2.02 5.75
N ILE A 224 -12.01 -2.03 7.01
CA ILE A 224 -11.23 -2.43 8.18
C ILE A 224 -12.05 -3.33 9.12
N CYS A 225 -11.40 -4.28 9.78
CA CYS A 225 -11.99 -5.14 10.81
C CYS A 225 -11.50 -4.76 12.20
N GLY A 226 -12.39 -4.78 13.19
CA GLY A 226 -12.07 -4.49 14.59
C GLY A 226 -11.32 -3.18 14.78
N PRO A 227 -11.85 -2.03 14.28
CA PRO A 227 -11.17 -0.75 14.42
C PRO A 227 -11.00 -0.38 15.90
N ARG A 228 -9.84 0.18 16.22
CA ARG A 228 -9.42 0.62 17.54
C ARG A 228 -8.43 1.77 17.40
N LEU A 229 -8.10 2.41 18.53
CA LEU A 229 -7.23 3.60 18.54
C LEU A 229 -7.71 4.68 17.56
N CYS A 230 -9.03 4.80 17.41
CA CYS A 230 -9.64 5.69 16.42
C CYS A 230 -9.61 7.15 16.88
N ARG A 231 -9.16 8.05 15.99
CA ARG A 231 -9.07 9.50 16.21
C ARG A 231 -9.29 10.27 14.91
N ASP A 232 -9.29 11.60 15.00
CA ASP A 232 -9.34 12.53 13.86
C ASP A 232 -10.53 12.29 12.91
N LYS A 233 -11.73 12.61 13.37
CA LYS A 233 -12.96 12.48 12.57
C LYS A 233 -13.05 13.61 11.54
N VAL A 234 -13.35 13.25 10.29
CA VAL A 234 -13.66 14.19 9.19
C VAL A 234 -14.90 13.72 8.44
N VAL A 235 -15.65 14.67 7.86
CA VAL A 235 -16.74 14.35 6.93
C VAL A 235 -16.16 14.36 5.52
N LEU A 236 -16.26 13.25 4.80
CA LEU A 236 -15.71 13.10 3.45
C LEU A 236 -16.73 13.53 2.39
N SER A 237 -17.96 13.01 2.51
CA SER A 237 -19.11 13.41 1.71
C SER A 237 -20.36 13.04 2.50
N PRO A 238 -21.17 13.99 2.99
CA PRO A 238 -22.27 13.68 3.91
C PRO A 238 -23.17 12.53 3.42
N PRO A 239 -23.45 11.50 4.24
CA PRO A 239 -23.07 11.32 5.65
C PRO A 239 -21.80 10.49 5.88
N VAL A 240 -20.97 10.25 4.86
CA VAL A 240 -19.77 9.42 4.92
C VAL A 240 -18.64 10.11 5.70
N GLU A 241 -18.10 9.40 6.71
CA GLU A 241 -17.04 9.90 7.60
C GLU A 241 -15.70 9.18 7.37
N GLY A 242 -14.60 9.90 7.59
CA GLY A 242 -13.26 9.37 7.72
C GLY A 242 -12.76 9.45 9.15
N LYS A 243 -11.99 8.45 9.61
CA LYS A 243 -11.25 8.47 10.88
C LYS A 243 -9.90 7.78 10.72
N ARG A 244 -8.88 8.21 11.45
CA ARG A 244 -7.66 7.42 11.60
C ARG A 244 -7.87 6.31 12.61
N CYS A 245 -7.62 5.05 12.26
CA CYS A 245 -7.76 3.89 13.15
C CYS A 245 -6.63 2.89 12.92
N ALA A 246 -6.41 2.03 13.92
CA ALA A 246 -5.71 0.77 13.73
C ALA A 246 -6.74 -0.37 13.73
N GLY A 247 -6.51 -1.44 12.99
CA GLY A 247 -7.43 -2.56 12.91
C GLY A 247 -6.83 -3.71 12.14
N ALA A 248 -7.55 -4.82 12.11
CA ALA A 248 -7.20 -5.99 11.32
C ALA A 248 -7.83 -5.91 9.92
N CYS A 249 -7.43 -6.82 9.04
CA CYS A 249 -7.89 -6.99 7.67
C CYS A 249 -7.37 -6.00 6.63
N THR A 250 -6.85 -6.55 5.54
CA THR A 250 -6.31 -5.82 4.40
C THR A 250 -7.08 -6.16 3.13
N HIS A 251 -8.39 -6.38 3.26
CA HIS A 251 -9.24 -6.73 2.12
C HIS A 251 -9.35 -5.60 1.10
N ALA A 252 -9.23 -4.35 1.54
CA ALA A 252 -9.31 -3.18 0.68
C ALA A 252 -8.54 -2.00 1.29
N PHE A 253 -7.42 -1.62 0.69
CA PHE A 253 -6.58 -0.52 1.15
C PHE A 253 -5.85 0.14 -0.02
N ALA A 254 -5.26 1.31 0.23
CA ALA A 254 -4.46 2.02 -0.74
C ALA A 254 -3.27 2.70 -0.08
N LEU A 255 -2.23 2.93 -0.86
CA LEU A 255 -1.07 3.69 -0.42
C LEU A 255 -0.36 4.37 -1.57
N THR A 256 0.42 5.38 -1.25
CA THR A 256 1.28 6.07 -2.20
C THR A 256 2.55 5.26 -2.46
N LYS A 257 3.22 5.53 -3.59
CA LYS A 257 4.49 4.84 -3.94
C LYS A 257 5.56 5.02 -2.88
N TRP A 258 5.73 6.23 -2.34
CA TRP A 258 6.70 6.49 -1.26
C TRP A 258 6.35 5.69 -0.01
N LYS A 259 5.06 5.59 0.33
CA LYS A 259 4.62 4.80 1.48
C LYS A 259 4.86 3.32 1.27
N ALA A 260 4.70 2.81 0.05
CA ALA A 260 4.97 1.41 -0.29
C ALA A 260 6.42 1.04 0.03
N GLY A 261 7.37 1.89 -0.38
CA GLY A 261 8.79 1.71 -0.07
C GLY A 261 9.06 1.75 1.43
N GLY A 262 8.50 2.73 2.15
CA GLY A 262 8.65 2.84 3.60
C GLY A 262 8.02 1.67 4.37
N PHE A 263 6.87 1.18 3.90
CA PHE A 263 6.17 0.03 4.48
C PHE A 263 6.96 -1.26 4.26
N LEU A 264 7.50 -1.50 3.05
CA LEU A 264 8.37 -2.64 2.78
C LEU A 264 9.63 -2.62 3.67
N ALA A 265 10.27 -1.46 3.83
CA ALA A 265 11.42 -1.31 4.72
C ALA A 265 11.08 -1.53 6.20
N HIS A 266 9.85 -1.20 6.62
CA HIS A 266 9.35 -1.53 7.95
C HIS A 266 9.02 -3.01 8.11
N PHE A 267 8.56 -3.68 7.06
CA PHE A 267 8.12 -5.08 7.08
C PHE A 267 9.17 -6.02 7.70
N ASP A 268 10.43 -5.81 7.37
CA ASP A 268 11.56 -6.59 7.89
C ASP A 268 11.94 -6.24 9.34
N ASN A 269 11.47 -5.10 9.85
CA ASN A 269 11.80 -4.54 11.15
C ASN A 269 10.62 -4.54 12.14
N ILE A 270 9.41 -4.93 11.71
CA ILE A 270 8.24 -5.00 12.59
C ILE A 270 8.55 -6.00 13.71
N ARG A 271 8.50 -5.50 14.95
CA ARG A 271 8.66 -6.34 16.14
C ARG A 271 7.39 -7.15 16.33
N LEU A 272 7.48 -8.43 16.04
CA LEU A 272 6.46 -9.40 16.42
C LEU A 272 6.54 -9.63 17.94
N PRO A 273 5.41 -9.85 18.64
CA PRO A 273 5.43 -10.29 20.03
C PRO A 273 6.30 -11.54 20.20
N GLU A 274 7.01 -11.64 21.32
CA GLU A 274 7.83 -12.81 21.63
C GLU A 274 6.96 -14.08 21.54
N ASN A 275 7.42 -15.07 20.76
CA ASN A 275 6.76 -16.34 20.47
C ASN A 275 5.61 -16.33 19.44
N ASP A 276 5.36 -15.22 18.71
CA ASP A 276 4.33 -15.19 17.67
C ASP A 276 4.90 -15.00 16.25
N HIS A 277 5.81 -15.89 15.86
CA HIS A 277 6.30 -15.93 14.47
C HIS A 277 5.18 -16.18 13.46
N ALA A 278 4.08 -16.82 13.89
CA ALA A 278 2.92 -17.07 13.06
C ALA A 278 2.20 -15.78 12.65
N MET A 279 2.19 -14.73 13.48
CA MET A 279 1.63 -13.43 13.10
C MET A 279 2.27 -12.85 11.83
N GLY A 280 3.57 -13.04 11.61
CA GLY A 280 4.25 -12.54 10.42
C GLY A 280 3.83 -13.23 9.11
N ILE A 281 3.06 -14.33 9.18
CA ILE A 281 2.49 -15.01 8.02
C ILE A 281 1.27 -14.23 7.47
N TYR A 282 0.57 -13.50 8.33
CA TYR A 282 -0.66 -12.80 7.98
C TYR A 282 -0.36 -11.36 7.58
N PHE A 283 -0.61 -11.01 6.31
CA PHE A 283 -0.46 -9.63 5.84
C PHE A 283 -1.35 -8.66 6.66
N ASP A 284 -2.56 -9.12 7.03
CA ASP A 284 -3.48 -8.41 7.93
C ASP A 284 -2.85 -7.98 9.25
N GLN A 285 -2.05 -8.86 9.87
CA GLN A 285 -1.43 -8.57 11.16
C GLN A 285 -0.29 -7.56 11.01
N LEU A 286 0.43 -7.58 9.88
CA LEU A 286 1.51 -6.63 9.62
C LEU A 286 0.97 -5.21 9.42
N MET A 287 -0.13 -5.08 8.69
CA MET A 287 -0.84 -3.81 8.51
C MET A 287 -1.46 -3.30 9.82
N ARG A 288 -2.00 -4.21 10.64
CA ARG A 288 -2.47 -3.91 12.01
C ARG A 288 -1.35 -3.36 12.89
N LEU A 289 -0.22 -4.07 12.94
CA LEU A 289 0.95 -3.66 13.74
C LEU A 289 1.53 -2.34 13.26
N TYR A 290 1.59 -2.11 11.95
CA TYR A 290 2.00 -0.83 11.40
C TYR A 290 1.09 0.31 11.90
N GLY A 291 -0.23 0.11 11.86
CA GLY A 291 -1.21 1.08 12.39
C GLY A 291 -1.08 1.36 13.89
N GLU A 292 -0.66 0.37 14.68
CA GLU A 292 -0.44 0.52 16.12
C GLU A 292 0.91 1.15 16.48
N GLN A 293 1.98 0.74 15.80
CA GLN A 293 3.35 1.07 16.20
C GLN A 293 3.86 2.34 15.53
N VAL A 294 3.35 2.66 14.33
CA VAL A 294 3.85 3.78 13.52
C VAL A 294 2.82 4.90 13.51
N HIS A 295 1.65 4.67 12.90
CA HIS A 295 0.61 5.68 12.77
C HIS A 295 -0.74 5.06 12.39
N PRO A 296 -1.84 5.38 13.12
CA PRO A 296 -3.18 4.98 12.72
C PRO A 296 -3.50 5.42 11.29
N ILE A 297 -4.13 4.52 10.52
CA ILE A 297 -4.38 4.69 9.08
C ILE A 297 -5.79 5.25 8.88
N TRP A 298 -5.97 6.13 7.90
CA TRP A 298 -7.29 6.63 7.54
C TRP A 298 -8.23 5.52 7.08
N VAL A 299 -9.44 5.47 7.63
CA VAL A 299 -10.52 4.57 7.23
C VAL A 299 -11.60 5.41 6.58
N LEU A 300 -11.81 5.24 5.28
CA LEU A 300 -12.88 5.93 4.56
C LEU A 300 -14.19 5.16 4.79
N GLY A 301 -15.26 5.86 5.18
CA GLY A 301 -16.51 5.21 5.58
C GLY A 301 -16.42 4.59 6.98
N SER A 302 -15.70 5.23 7.90
CA SER A 302 -15.52 4.75 9.29
C SER A 302 -16.83 4.60 10.08
N ASN A 303 -17.92 5.25 9.63
CA ASN A 303 -19.27 5.12 10.17
C ASN A 303 -20.16 4.11 9.42
N LEU A 304 -19.70 3.56 8.30
CA LEU A 304 -20.44 2.61 7.47
C LEU A 304 -20.13 1.19 7.92
N ARG A 305 -21.03 0.61 8.73
CA ARG A 305 -20.89 -0.75 9.24
C ARG A 305 -21.27 -1.77 8.17
N SER A 306 -20.44 -2.79 7.96
CA SER A 306 -20.74 -3.88 7.04
C SER A 306 -22.08 -4.55 7.36
N PRO A 307 -22.89 -4.88 6.33
CA PRO A 307 -24.12 -5.65 6.52
C PRO A 307 -23.86 -7.12 6.90
N GLN A 308 -22.60 -7.61 6.82
CA GLN A 308 -22.26 -9.02 7.03
C GLN A 308 -21.47 -9.29 8.32
N ALA A 309 -20.80 -8.28 8.86
CA ALA A 309 -19.96 -8.41 10.05
C ALA A 309 -20.06 -7.15 10.91
N LYS A 310 -20.35 -7.32 12.20
CA LYS A 310 -20.63 -6.20 13.11
C LYS A 310 -19.42 -5.32 13.41
N ASP A 311 -18.23 -5.86 13.23
CA ASP A 311 -16.93 -5.25 13.51
C ASP A 311 -16.19 -4.81 12.24
N HIS A 312 -16.82 -4.88 11.07
CA HIS A 312 -16.24 -4.40 9.82
C HIS A 312 -16.84 -3.04 9.44
N PHE A 313 -15.98 -2.10 9.03
CA PHE A 313 -16.37 -0.74 8.67
C PHE A 313 -15.63 -0.28 7.41
N GLY A 314 -16.28 0.56 6.61
CA GLY A 314 -15.66 1.21 5.46
C GLY A 314 -16.59 1.38 4.26
N LEU A 315 -16.09 2.06 3.22
CA LEU A 315 -16.78 2.12 1.91
C LEU A 315 -16.94 0.73 1.29
N VAL A 316 -15.99 -0.16 1.58
CA VAL A 316 -15.91 -1.53 1.10
C VAL A 316 -15.92 -2.48 2.28
N TYR A 317 -16.59 -3.62 2.13
CA TYR A 317 -16.58 -4.69 3.12
C TYR A 317 -16.31 -6.05 2.46
N GLN A 318 -15.96 -7.04 3.28
CA GLN A 318 -15.75 -8.40 2.84
C GLN A 318 -17.08 -9.18 2.76
N ASP A 319 -17.46 -9.61 1.56
CA ASP A 319 -18.67 -10.37 1.28
C ASP A 319 -18.41 -11.89 1.33
N ARG A 320 -18.16 -12.42 2.53
CA ARG A 320 -17.95 -13.86 2.73
C ARG A 320 -19.22 -14.69 2.61
N LYS A 321 -20.40 -14.06 2.72
CA LYS A 321 -21.68 -14.77 2.59
C LYS A 321 -21.91 -15.23 1.15
N ASN A 322 -21.62 -14.35 0.19
CA ASN A 322 -21.77 -14.68 -1.23
C ASN A 322 -20.48 -15.26 -1.83
N TYR A 323 -19.32 -14.92 -1.26
CA TYR A 323 -18.01 -15.40 -1.70
C TYR A 323 -17.19 -15.97 -0.54
N PRO A 324 -17.40 -17.25 -0.17
CA PRO A 324 -16.63 -17.89 0.89
C PRO A 324 -15.12 -17.78 0.63
N SER A 325 -14.37 -17.43 1.68
CA SER A 325 -12.92 -17.22 1.57
C SER A 325 -12.21 -18.45 1.01
N VAL A 326 -11.40 -18.25 -0.03
CA VAL A 326 -10.53 -19.30 -0.60
C VAL A 326 -9.44 -19.76 0.37
N ILE A 327 -9.09 -18.92 1.35
CA ILE A 327 -8.16 -19.26 2.44
C ILE A 327 -8.79 -20.33 3.34
N ASN A 328 -10.10 -20.25 3.58
CA ASN A 328 -10.81 -21.15 4.50
C ASN A 328 -11.54 -22.32 3.82
N ALA A 329 -11.71 -22.30 2.50
CA ALA A 329 -12.36 -23.39 1.77
C ALA A 329 -11.55 -24.69 1.95
N LYS A 330 -12.19 -25.74 2.48
CA LYS A 330 -11.70 -27.12 2.36
C LYS A 330 -11.82 -27.49 0.88
N GLU A 331 -10.68 -27.65 0.21
CA GLU A 331 -10.64 -28.25 -1.14
C GLU A 331 -10.59 -29.77 -1.03
#